data_AF-A0AAE4ESM3-F1
#
_entry.id   AF-A0AAE4ESM3-F1
#
_cell.length_a   1.000
_cell.length_b   1.000
_cell.length_c   1.000
_cell.angle_alpha   90.00
_cell.angle_beta   90.00
_cell.angle_gamma   90.00
#
_symmetry.space_group_name_H-M   'P 1'
#
loop_
_entity.id
_entity.type
_entity.pdbx_description
1 polymer ?
#
loop_
_entity_poly.entity_id
_entity_poly.type
_entity_poly.pdbx_seq_one_letter_code
_entity_poly.pdbx_strand_id
1 'polypeptide(L)'
;MQTTDIEVPEDASVDGYGVEPAEVEQLVQTLVGELDPNEDPEAQFIHLSSTLALLQAAAGRVSVFRDDLVAEMVSESTERDVADRLGLSPTRPGQLARRSRSRAATAAATTRRAR
;
A
#
# COMPACT_ATOMS: atom_id res chain seq x y z
N MET A 1 33.31 10.82 -3.80
CA MET A 1 32.06 10.05 -3.64
C MET A 1 31.26 10.74 -2.55
N GLN A 2 30.12 11.34 -2.89
CA GLN A 2 29.21 11.95 -1.91
C GLN A 2 28.10 10.94 -1.63
N THR A 3 28.02 10.48 -0.38
CA THR A 3 26.87 9.75 0.14
C THR A 3 25.83 10.81 0.50
N THR A 4 24.74 10.87 -0.25
CA THR A 4 23.60 11.72 0.11
C THR A 4 22.86 11.01 1.23
N ASP A 5 23.02 11.49 2.46
CA ASP A 5 22.19 11.09 3.58
C ASP A 5 20.75 11.53 3.26
N ILE A 6 19.88 10.56 3.03
CA ILE A 6 18.44 10.80 2.87
C ILE A 6 17.91 11.03 4.29
N GLU A 7 17.72 12.30 4.67
CA GLU A 7 17.01 12.67 5.88
C GLU A 7 15.57 12.13 5.77
N VAL A 8 15.30 11.00 6.43
CA VAL A 8 13.93 10.49 6.59
C VAL A 8 13.26 11.40 7.63
N PRO A 9 12.18 12.13 7.29
CA PRO A 9 11.52 12.99 8.25
C PRO A 9 11.00 12.17 9.44
N GLU A 10 11.42 12.55 10.65
CA GLU A 10 11.08 11.88 11.93
C GLU A 10 9.56 11.86 12.25
N ASP A 11 8.74 12.56 11.47
CA ASP A 11 7.30 12.73 11.66
C ASP A 11 6.43 11.94 10.65
N ALA A 12 6.98 10.95 9.95
CA ALA A 12 6.26 10.19 8.92
C ALA A 12 5.21 9.17 9.46
N SER A 13 4.68 9.33 10.68
CA SER A 13 3.60 8.46 11.20
C SER A 13 2.18 8.96 10.85
N VAL A 14 2.05 9.86 9.87
CA VAL A 14 0.84 10.67 9.60
C VAL A 14 -0.39 9.82 9.22
N ASP A 15 -0.23 8.53 8.92
CA ASP A 15 -1.33 7.61 8.63
C ASP A 15 -1.54 6.49 9.67
N GLY A 16 -0.78 6.48 10.78
CA GLY A 16 -1.09 5.69 11.98
C GLY A 16 -0.74 4.19 11.90
N TYR A 17 -0.02 3.74 10.87
CA TYR A 17 0.33 2.31 10.74
C TYR A 17 1.64 1.90 11.44
N GLY A 18 2.42 2.86 11.95
CA GLY A 18 3.55 2.60 12.84
C GLY A 18 4.68 1.75 12.24
N VAL A 19 4.90 1.81 10.93
CA VAL A 19 5.95 1.04 10.25
C VAL A 19 7.30 1.73 10.43
N GLU A 20 8.26 1.04 11.02
CA GLU A 20 9.62 1.55 11.21
C GLU A 20 10.48 1.36 9.95
N PRO A 21 11.43 2.27 9.63
CA PRO A 21 12.32 2.11 8.48
C PRO A 21 13.08 0.77 8.45
N ALA A 22 13.49 0.25 9.61
CA ALA A 22 14.18 -1.02 9.72
C ALA A 22 13.30 -2.23 9.35
N GLU A 23 11.99 -2.15 9.63
CA GLU A 23 11.02 -3.18 9.21
C GLU A 23 10.85 -3.18 7.70
N VAL A 24 10.81 -1.99 7.09
CA VAL A 24 10.78 -1.85 5.62
C VAL A 24 12.03 -2.45 5.00
N GLU A 25 13.20 -2.15 5.56
CA GLU A 25 14.48 -2.66 5.04
C GLU A 25 14.56 -4.19 5.13
N GLN A 26 14.18 -4.79 6.26
CA GLN A 26 14.13 -6.26 6.42
C GLN A 26 13.15 -6.91 5.44
N LEU A 27 11.98 -6.28 5.24
CA LEU A 27 11.00 -6.78 4.29
C LEU A 27 11.52 -6.70 2.85
N VAL A 28 12.16 -5.59 2.47
CA VAL A 28 12.77 -5.43 1.14
C VAL A 28 13.87 -6.48 0.92
N GLN A 29 14.75 -6.69 1.90
CA GLN A 29 15.78 -7.73 1.82
C GLN A 29 15.17 -9.13 1.64
N THR A 30 14.10 -9.44 2.37
CA THR A 30 13.38 -10.72 2.25
C THR A 30 12.78 -10.91 0.86
N LEU A 31 12.23 -9.84 0.27
CA LEU A 31 11.52 -9.89 -1.01
C LEU A 31 12.46 -9.88 -2.23
N VAL A 32 13.57 -9.13 -2.14
CA VAL A 32 14.57 -9.02 -3.21
C VAL A 32 15.54 -10.20 -3.16
N GLY A 33 15.79 -10.75 -1.96
CA GLY A 33 16.81 -11.77 -1.73
C GLY A 33 18.23 -11.20 -1.70
N GLU A 34 19.21 -12.07 -1.48
CA GLU A 34 20.62 -11.70 -1.61
C GLU A 34 20.97 -11.55 -3.09
N LEU A 35 21.46 -10.36 -3.47
CA LEU A 35 21.99 -10.14 -4.82
C LEU A 35 23.40 -10.72 -4.90
N ASP A 36 23.66 -11.57 -5.90
CA ASP A 36 25.02 -12.06 -6.17
C ASP A 36 25.82 -10.92 -6.82
N PRO A 37 26.89 -10.40 -6.19
CA PRO A 37 27.69 -9.31 -6.74
C PRO A 37 28.42 -9.69 -8.04
N ASN A 38 28.46 -10.98 -8.40
CA ASN A 38 29.06 -11.48 -9.63
C ASN A 38 28.03 -11.76 -10.74
N GLU A 39 26.73 -11.59 -10.45
CA GLU A 39 25.68 -11.75 -11.45
C GLU A 39 25.75 -10.66 -12.53
N ASP A 40 25.33 -11.00 -13.73
CA ASP A 40 25.22 -10.08 -14.85
C ASP A 40 24.29 -8.89 -14.49
N PRO A 41 24.75 -7.62 -14.65
CA PRO A 41 23.95 -6.45 -14.30
C PRO A 41 22.59 -6.38 -15.02
N GLU A 42 22.47 -6.92 -16.23
CA GLU A 42 21.20 -6.96 -16.95
C GLU A 42 20.20 -7.93 -16.28
N ALA A 43 20.68 -9.11 -15.85
CA ALA A 43 19.88 -10.06 -15.09
C ALA A 43 19.41 -9.46 -13.74
N GLN A 44 20.31 -8.79 -13.01
CA GLN A 44 19.96 -8.10 -11.75
C GLN A 44 18.89 -7.02 -11.98
N PHE A 45 19.02 -6.22 -13.04
CA PHE A 45 18.03 -5.19 -13.37
C PHE A 45 16.65 -5.79 -13.67
N ILE A 46 16.60 -6.88 -14.44
CA ILE A 46 15.35 -7.60 -14.77
C ILE A 46 14.70 -8.17 -13.50
N HIS A 47 15.51 -8.77 -12.61
CA HIS A 47 15.04 -9.32 -11.34
C HIS A 47 14.42 -8.25 -10.44
N LEU A 48 15.13 -7.15 -10.22
CA LEU A 48 14.65 -6.02 -9.41
C LEU A 48 13.39 -5.39 -10.01
N SER A 49 13.35 -5.21 -11.34
CA SER A 49 12.19 -4.63 -12.02
C SER A 49 10.95 -5.51 -11.91
N SER A 50 11.12 -6.84 -12.06
CA SER A 50 10.04 -7.81 -11.94
C SER A 50 9.51 -7.87 -10.50
N THR A 51 10.42 -7.88 -9.53
CA THR A 51 10.09 -7.83 -8.10
C THR A 51 9.32 -6.55 -7.76
N LEU A 52 9.78 -5.39 -8.23
CA LEU A 52 9.08 -4.12 -8.04
C LEU A 52 7.66 -4.15 -8.62
N ALA A 53 7.48 -4.66 -9.84
CA ALA A 53 6.17 -4.77 -10.47
C ALA A 53 5.22 -5.68 -9.67
N LEU A 54 5.72 -6.80 -9.14
CA LEU A 54 4.94 -7.70 -8.29
C LEU A 54 4.54 -7.03 -6.97
N LEU A 55 5.47 -6.30 -6.34
CA LEU A 55 5.19 -5.58 -5.09
C LEU A 55 4.17 -4.47 -5.29
N GLN A 56 4.26 -3.72 -6.39
CA GLN A 56 3.25 -2.73 -6.73
C GLN A 56 1.87 -3.35 -6.96
N ALA A 57 1.81 -4.49 -7.65
CA ALA A 57 0.55 -5.22 -7.85
C ALA A 57 -0.03 -5.75 -6.52
N ALA A 58 0.82 -6.28 -5.63
CA ALA A 58 0.43 -6.76 -4.31
C ALA A 58 -0.06 -5.61 -3.42
N ALA A 59 0.69 -4.50 -3.35
CA ALA A 59 0.31 -3.31 -2.61
C ALA A 59 -1.02 -2.72 -3.12
N GLY A 60 -1.23 -2.72 -4.43
CA GLY A 60 -2.51 -2.36 -5.04
C GLY A 60 -3.67 -3.21 -4.53
N ARG A 61 -3.49 -4.55 -4.49
CA ARG A 61 -4.51 -5.49 -3.97
C ARG A 61 -4.77 -5.30 -2.48
N VAL A 62 -3.72 -5.15 -1.67
CA VAL A 62 -3.85 -4.89 -0.23
C VAL A 62 -4.58 -3.58 0.04
N SER A 63 -4.27 -2.52 -0.72
CA SER A 63 -4.98 -1.25 -0.61
C SER A 63 -6.48 -1.40 -0.95
N VAL A 64 -6.82 -2.20 -1.96
CA VAL A 64 -8.22 -2.48 -2.30
C VAL A 64 -8.92 -3.16 -1.13
N PHE A 65 -8.33 -4.24 -0.62
CA PHE A 65 -8.85 -5.00 0.50
C PHE A 65 -9.06 -4.14 1.76
N ARG A 66 -8.08 -3.30 2.11
CA ARG A 66 -8.18 -2.35 3.22
C ARG A 66 -9.37 -1.41 3.06
N ASP A 67 -9.51 -0.80 1.89
CA ASP A 67 -10.58 0.16 1.65
C ASP A 67 -11.97 -0.52 1.74
N ASP A 68 -12.08 -1.76 1.27
CA ASP A 68 -13.31 -2.56 1.31
C ASP A 68 -13.66 -2.97 2.76
N LEU A 69 -12.67 -3.40 3.55
CA LEU A 69 -12.84 -3.70 4.97
C LEU A 69 -13.31 -2.47 5.76
N VAL A 70 -12.71 -1.30 5.51
CA VAL A 70 -13.14 -0.05 6.15
C VAL A 70 -14.57 0.33 5.71
N ALA A 71 -14.93 0.07 4.45
CA ALA A 71 -16.28 0.32 3.97
C ALA A 71 -17.32 -0.54 4.68
N GLU A 72 -16.99 -1.82 4.92
CA GLU A 72 -17.81 -2.76 5.69
C GLU A 72 -17.98 -2.29 7.14
N MET A 73 -16.87 -1.92 7.81
CA MET A 73 -16.90 -1.41 9.18
C MET A 73 -17.76 -0.13 9.32
N VAL A 74 -17.68 0.78 8.36
CA VAL A 74 -18.50 2.01 8.32
C VAL A 74 -19.97 1.71 8.00
N SER A 75 -20.30 0.58 7.38
CA SER A 75 -21.70 0.19 7.15
C SER A 75 -22.40 -0.30 8.42
N GLU A 76 -21.61 -0.80 9.39
CA GLU A 76 -22.08 -1.35 10.66
C GLU A 76 -21.91 -0.37 11.84
N SER A 77 -21.27 0.79 11.61
CA SER A 77 -20.90 1.75 12.65
C SER A 77 -20.82 3.19 12.10
N THR A 78 -20.37 4.16 12.90
CA THR A 78 -20.15 5.53 12.42
C THR A 78 -18.71 5.72 11.93
N GLU A 79 -18.49 6.66 10.99
CA GLU A 79 -17.14 7.01 10.54
C GLU A 79 -16.23 7.43 11.70
N ARG A 80 -16.80 8.07 12.74
CA ARG A 80 -16.08 8.51 13.92
C ARG A 80 -15.63 7.33 14.78
N ASP A 81 -16.52 6.38 15.07
CA ASP A 81 -16.18 5.20 15.88
C ASP A 81 -15.11 4.34 15.18
N VAL A 82 -15.19 4.22 13.85
CA VAL A 82 -14.18 3.53 13.03
C VAL A 82 -12.85 4.28 13.05
N ALA A 83 -12.87 5.61 12.98
CA ALA A 83 -11.66 6.43 13.05
C ALA A 83 -10.96 6.25 14.41
N ASP A 84 -11.71 6.34 15.51
CA ASP A 84 -11.20 6.21 16.87
C ASP A 84 -10.64 4.80 17.13
N ARG A 85 -11.34 3.74 16.67
CA ARG A 85 -10.87 2.34 16.79
C ARG A 85 -9.57 2.06 16.05
N LEU A 86 -9.39 2.67 14.88
CA LEU A 86 -8.27 2.38 13.99
C LEU A 86 -7.14 3.41 14.12
N GLY A 87 -7.26 4.39 15.02
CA GLY A 87 -6.27 5.46 15.17
C GLY A 87 -6.13 6.33 13.93
N LEU A 88 -7.20 6.46 13.14
CA LEU A 88 -7.19 7.20 11.88
C LEU A 88 -7.65 8.65 12.08
N SER A 89 -7.30 9.53 11.15
CA SER A 89 -7.88 10.88 11.13
C SER A 89 -9.41 10.82 10.90
N PRO A 90 -10.20 11.75 11.47
CA PRO A 90 -11.66 11.65 11.51
C PRO A 90 -12.37 11.50 10.15
N THR A 91 -11.75 11.97 9.06
CA THR A 91 -12.34 11.92 7.72
C THR A 91 -11.87 10.72 6.90
N ARG A 92 -10.84 9.99 7.39
CA ARG A 92 -10.20 8.92 6.64
C ARG A 92 -11.12 7.73 6.38
N PRO A 93 -11.92 7.23 7.34
CA PRO A 93 -12.84 6.12 7.06
C PRO A 93 -13.83 6.41 5.93
N GLY A 94 -14.44 7.61 5.95
CA GLY A 94 -15.35 8.04 4.89
C GLY A 94 -14.67 8.15 3.52
N GLN A 95 -13.41 8.59 3.45
CA GLN A 95 -12.64 8.63 2.20
C GLN A 95 -12.37 7.23 1.65
N LEU A 96 -11.96 6.29 2.50
CA LEU A 96 -11.67 4.91 2.11
C LEU A 96 -12.96 4.19 1.65
N ALA A 97 -14.05 4.34 2.40
CA ALA A 97 -15.35 3.77 2.05
C ALA A 97 -15.90 4.33 0.73
N ARG A 98 -15.75 5.63 0.47
CA ARG A 98 -16.12 6.24 -0.82
C ARG A 98 -15.30 5.67 -1.97
N ARG A 99 -13.98 5.52 -1.78
CA ARG A 99 -13.08 4.96 -2.80
C ARG A 99 -13.45 3.52 -3.16
N SER A 100 -13.76 2.68 -2.17
CA SER A 100 -14.28 1.33 -2.38
C SER A 100 -15.55 1.32 -3.25
N ARG A 101 -16.56 2.11 -2.88
CA ARG A 101 -17.82 2.20 -3.63
C ARG A 101 -17.63 2.72 -5.06
N SER A 102 -16.79 3.73 -5.26
CA SER A 102 -16.47 4.24 -6.59
C SER A 102 -15.85 3.16 -7.48
N ARG A 103 -14.93 2.34 -6.96
CA ARG A 103 -14.37 1.20 -7.72
C ARG A 103 -15.44 0.17 -8.09
N ALA A 104 -16.29 -0.21 -7.14
CA ALA A 104 -17.37 -1.16 -7.40
C ALA A 104 -18.33 -0.65 -8.49
N ALA A 105 -18.67 0.64 -8.46
CA ALA A 105 -19.49 1.28 -9.50
C ALA A 105 -18.81 1.27 -10.88
N THR A 106 -17.50 1.58 -10.94
CA THR A 106 -16.73 1.51 -12.18
C THR A 106 -16.67 0.09 -12.73
N ALA A 107 -16.42 -0.92 -11.90
CA ALA A 107 -16.40 -2.32 -12.31
C ALA A 107 -17.77 -2.76 -12.90
N ALA A 108 -18.87 -2.44 -12.22
CA ALA A 108 -20.22 -2.74 -12.70
C ALA A 108 -20.57 -2.04 -14.02
N ALA A 109 -20.13 -0.79 -14.21
CA ALA A 109 -20.32 -0.05 -15.45
C ALA A 109 -19.56 -0.66 -16.63
N THR A 110 -18.32 -1.13 -16.40
CA THR A 110 -17.52 -1.84 -17.41
C THR A 110 -18.16 -3.16 -17.83
N THR A 111 -18.63 -3.97 -16.87
CA THR A 111 -19.32 -5.23 -17.18
C THR A 111 -20.61 -5.01 -17.96
N ARG A 112 -21.36 -3.92 -17.70
CA ARG A 112 -22.59 -3.60 -18.44
C ARG A 112 -22.32 -3.18 -19.89
N ARG A 113 -21.19 -2.54 -20.18
CA ARG A 113 -20.81 -2.15 -21.56
C ARG A 113 -20.26 -3.31 -22.41
N ALA A 114 -19.78 -4.37 -21.77
CA ALA A 114 -19.27 -5.56 -22.45
C ALA A 114 -20.36 -6.59 -22.80
N ARG A 115 -21.62 -6.32 -22.45
CA ARG A 115 -22.82 -7.10 -22.81
C ARG A 115 -23.62 -6.35 -23.86
#